data_AF-A0A1X2INS6-F1
#
_entry.id   AF-A0A1X2INS6-F1
#
_cell.length_a   1.000
_cell.length_b   1.000
_cell.length_c   1.000
_cell.angle_alpha   90.00
_cell.angle_beta   90.00
_cell.angle_gamma   90.00
#
_symmetry.space_group_name_H-M   'P 1'
#
loop_
_entity.id
_entity.type
_entity.pdbx_description
1 polymer ?
#
loop_
_entity_poly.entity_id
_entity_poly.type
_entity_poly.pdbx_seq_one_letter_code
_entity_poly.pdbx_strand_id
1 'polypeptide(L)'
;MEAPAWEVSVSSDGERILCKGHGKEQCNKCNVDWTQHNQLATTLKQVKELPPPNTPNPVRNAQVNRLKEEGNKYFKQDNYTEAIRFYGMAVDLSWSRPLWEPLAFQYVREELAPILSNRSAAHLALKNNVDALVDAEMVTRLKREWSKGWFRKGKALAALNRADDAADAYQTGLRFDHESEELKKALDEIEQSNRQ
;
A
#
# COMPACT_ATOMS: atom_id res chain seq x y z
N MET A 1 -36.08 -17.79 -26.96
CA MET A 1 -35.02 -18.66 -26.38
C MET A 1 -33.96 -17.73 -25.86
N GLU A 2 -33.81 -17.62 -24.54
CA GLU A 2 -32.76 -16.80 -23.94
C GLU A 2 -31.40 -17.41 -24.31
N ALA A 3 -30.53 -16.61 -24.92
CA ALA A 3 -29.18 -17.04 -25.24
C ALA A 3 -28.47 -17.45 -23.94
N PRO A 4 -27.78 -18.59 -23.89
CA PRO A 4 -27.18 -19.05 -22.66
C PRO A 4 -26.04 -18.11 -22.21
N ALA A 5 -25.85 -17.98 -20.90
CA ALA A 5 -24.99 -16.98 -20.28
C ALA A 5 -23.50 -17.02 -20.69
N TRP A 6 -23.05 -18.08 -21.37
CA TRP A 6 -21.68 -18.27 -21.85
C TRP A 6 -21.42 -17.75 -23.27
N GLU A 7 -22.44 -17.23 -23.97
CA GLU A 7 -22.25 -16.67 -25.31
C GLU A 7 -21.67 -15.25 -25.27
N VAL A 8 -20.51 -15.08 -25.90
CA VAL A 8 -19.76 -13.82 -25.94
C VAL A 8 -19.65 -13.27 -27.37
N SER A 9 -19.53 -11.95 -27.46
CA SER A 9 -19.10 -11.22 -28.65
C SER A 9 -17.81 -10.48 -28.33
N VAL A 10 -16.95 -10.26 -29.34
CA VAL A 10 -15.73 -9.46 -29.17
C VAL A 10 -15.98 -8.06 -29.71
N SER A 11 -15.45 -7.05 -29.03
CA SER A 11 -15.43 -5.66 -29.50
C SER A 11 -14.74 -5.55 -30.87
N SER A 12 -15.06 -4.50 -31.62
CA SER A 12 -14.54 -4.28 -32.99
C SER A 12 -13.01 -4.16 -33.06
N ASP A 13 -12.39 -3.77 -31.95
CA ASP A 13 -10.93 -3.70 -31.77
C ASP A 13 -10.30 -5.07 -31.44
N GLY A 14 -11.11 -6.10 -31.17
CA GLY A 14 -10.63 -7.43 -30.79
C GLY A 14 -10.15 -7.52 -29.33
N GLU A 15 -10.29 -6.46 -28.54
CA GLU A 15 -9.59 -6.36 -27.24
C GLU A 15 -10.48 -6.66 -26.03
N ARG A 16 -11.80 -6.67 -26.21
CA ARG A 16 -12.75 -6.79 -25.10
C ARG A 16 -13.84 -7.80 -25.39
N ILE A 17 -14.17 -8.57 -24.35
CA ILE A 17 -15.30 -9.48 -24.29
C ILE A 17 -16.55 -8.66 -23.92
N LEU A 18 -17.60 -8.84 -24.72
CA LEU A 18 -18.89 -8.19 -24.59
C LEU A 18 -20.00 -9.25 -24.55
N CYS A 19 -21.11 -8.94 -23.88
CA CYS A 19 -22.31 -9.76 -23.92
C CYS A 19 -22.88 -9.83 -25.35
N LYS A 20 -23.04 -11.03 -25.92
CA LYS A 20 -23.47 -11.22 -27.32
C LYS A 20 -24.80 -10.54 -27.66
N GLY A 21 -25.77 -10.56 -26.74
CA GLY A 21 -27.09 -9.98 -26.98
C GLY A 21 -27.17 -8.46 -26.83
N HIS A 22 -26.22 -7.83 -26.13
CA HIS A 22 -26.34 -6.43 -25.70
C HIS A 22 -25.10 -5.57 -25.95
N GLY A 23 -23.97 -6.16 -26.36
CA GLY A 23 -22.73 -5.44 -26.68
C GLY A 23 -22.11 -4.69 -25.51
N LYS A 24 -22.42 -5.07 -24.26
CA LYS A 24 -21.91 -4.43 -23.04
C LYS A 24 -20.99 -5.36 -22.25
N GLU A 25 -19.97 -4.80 -21.63
CA GLU A 25 -19.06 -5.50 -20.70
C GLU A 25 -19.81 -5.95 -19.43
N GLN A 26 -20.67 -5.07 -18.90
CA GLN A 26 -21.60 -5.36 -17.81
C GLN A 26 -23.04 -5.37 -18.34
N CYS A 27 -23.74 -6.48 -18.17
CA CYS A 27 -25.09 -6.65 -18.68
C CYS A 27 -26.05 -7.14 -17.59
N ASN A 28 -26.83 -6.21 -17.05
CA ASN A 28 -27.87 -6.51 -16.04
C ASN A 28 -28.98 -7.43 -16.57
N LYS A 29 -29.24 -7.44 -17.88
CA LYS A 29 -30.29 -8.27 -18.51
C LYS A 29 -29.88 -9.74 -18.62
N CYS A 30 -28.62 -10.01 -18.88
CA CYS A 30 -28.07 -11.38 -18.99
C CYS A 30 -27.37 -11.82 -17.69
N ASN A 31 -27.31 -10.94 -16.69
CA ASN A 31 -26.59 -11.12 -15.43
C ASN A 31 -25.12 -11.58 -15.63
N VAL A 32 -24.42 -10.95 -16.57
CA VAL A 32 -23.00 -11.23 -16.87
C VAL A 32 -22.13 -9.99 -16.65
N ASP A 33 -20.94 -10.21 -16.10
CA ASP A 33 -19.90 -9.20 -15.91
C ASP A 33 -18.56 -9.71 -16.43
N TRP A 34 -18.11 -9.13 -17.54
CA TRP A 34 -16.83 -9.45 -18.17
C TRP A 34 -15.70 -8.49 -17.77
N THR A 35 -15.95 -7.55 -16.85
CA THR A 35 -14.99 -6.50 -16.46
C THR A 35 -13.66 -7.10 -15.98
N GLN A 36 -13.72 -8.09 -15.09
CA GLN A 36 -12.51 -8.74 -14.56
C GLN A 36 -11.72 -9.47 -15.66
N HIS A 37 -12.43 -10.11 -16.60
CA HIS A 37 -11.80 -10.82 -17.71
C HIS A 37 -11.10 -9.85 -18.68
N ASN A 38 -11.74 -8.73 -19.00
CA ASN A 38 -11.17 -7.69 -19.84
C ASN A 38 -9.97 -6.99 -19.18
N GLN A 39 -10.05 -6.73 -17.87
CA GLN A 39 -8.93 -6.20 -17.09
C GLN A 39 -7.74 -7.16 -17.08
N LEU A 40 -8.00 -8.45 -16.88
CA LEU A 40 -6.97 -9.48 -16.91
C LEU A 40 -6.32 -9.59 -18.30
N ALA A 41 -7.13 -9.63 -19.37
CA ALA A 41 -6.63 -9.67 -20.75
C ALA A 41 -5.75 -8.45 -21.08
N THR A 42 -6.16 -7.25 -20.63
CA THR A 42 -5.37 -6.02 -20.79
C THR A 42 -4.04 -6.12 -20.05
N THR A 43 -4.06 -6.62 -18.81
CA THR A 43 -2.85 -6.76 -17.99
C THR A 43 -1.88 -7.79 -18.59
N LEU A 44 -2.41 -8.87 -19.16
CA LEU A 44 -1.60 -9.93 -19.79
C LEU A 44 -1.07 -9.55 -21.17
N LYS A 45 -1.61 -8.53 -21.85
CA LYS A 45 -1.18 -8.12 -23.20
C LYS A 45 0.31 -7.75 -23.27
N GLN A 46 0.88 -7.26 -22.17
CA GLN A 46 2.29 -6.91 -22.08
C GLN A 46 3.21 -8.11 -21.78
N VAL A 47 2.63 -9.26 -21.45
CA VAL A 47 3.34 -10.46 -21.03
C VAL A 47 3.67 -11.30 -22.27
N LYS A 48 4.93 -11.23 -22.72
CA LYS A 48 5.40 -11.92 -23.93
C LYS A 48 5.58 -13.44 -23.76
N GLU A 49 5.81 -13.89 -22.53
CA GLU A 49 6.10 -15.28 -22.19
C GLU A 49 5.12 -15.78 -21.14
N LEU A 50 4.79 -17.08 -21.15
CA LEU A 50 3.91 -17.66 -20.13
C LEU A 50 4.44 -17.28 -18.74
N PRO A 51 3.56 -16.81 -17.83
CA PRO A 51 3.99 -16.40 -16.50
C PRO A 51 4.75 -17.55 -15.84
N PRO A 52 5.95 -17.28 -15.27
CA PRO A 52 6.77 -18.32 -14.66
C PRO A 52 6.03 -19.01 -13.51
N PRO A 53 6.48 -20.22 -13.10
CA PRO A 53 5.92 -20.90 -11.93
C PRO A 53 5.85 -19.96 -10.73
N ASN A 54 4.92 -20.24 -9.82
CA ASN A 54 4.59 -19.45 -8.65
C ASN A 54 5.76 -19.36 -7.65
N THR A 55 6.83 -18.62 -8.00
CA THR A 55 8.03 -18.37 -7.19
C THR A 55 8.29 -16.87 -7.05
N PRO A 56 8.68 -16.37 -5.86
CA PRO A 56 9.00 -14.96 -5.68
C PRO A 56 10.18 -14.56 -6.56
N ASN A 57 10.17 -13.35 -7.13
CA ASN A 57 11.28 -12.87 -7.94
C ASN A 57 12.39 -12.28 -7.04
N PRO A 58 13.52 -12.99 -6.82
CA PRO A 58 14.54 -12.54 -5.90
C PRO A 58 15.24 -11.26 -6.39
N VAL A 59 15.30 -11.03 -7.71
CA VAL A 59 15.93 -9.86 -8.30
C VAL A 59 15.14 -8.60 -7.95
N ARG A 60 13.81 -8.66 -8.04
CA ARG A 60 12.93 -7.54 -7.66
C ARG A 60 13.02 -7.26 -6.17
N ASN A 61 12.98 -8.30 -5.32
CA ASN A 61 13.12 -8.14 -3.86
C ASN A 61 14.45 -7.46 -3.50
N ALA A 62 15.55 -7.86 -4.15
CA ALA A 62 16.84 -7.22 -3.97
C ALA A 62 16.84 -5.76 -4.45
N GLN A 63 16.16 -5.44 -5.56
CA GLN A 63 16.01 -4.05 -6.02
C GLN A 63 15.22 -3.18 -5.04
N VAL A 64 14.08 -3.66 -4.53
CA VAL A 64 13.27 -2.95 -3.53
C VAL A 64 14.10 -2.68 -2.27
N ASN A 65 14.84 -3.68 -1.79
CA ASN A 65 15.72 -3.52 -0.63
C ASN A 65 16.85 -2.52 -0.88
N ARG A 66 17.48 -2.54 -2.06
CA ARG A 66 18.50 -1.54 -2.42
C ARG A 66 17.95 -0.12 -2.40
N LEU A 67 16.76 0.11 -2.98
CA LEU A 67 16.12 1.44 -2.97
C LEU A 67 15.77 1.90 -1.54
N LYS A 68 15.27 0.98 -0.70
CA LYS A 68 15.04 1.24 0.73
C LYS A 68 16.33 1.62 1.46
N GLU A 69 17.42 0.92 1.20
CA GLU A 69 18.73 1.19 1.81
C GLU A 69 19.31 2.55 1.38
N GLU A 70 19.19 2.90 0.09
CA GLU A 70 19.56 4.24 -0.39
C GLU A 70 18.68 5.32 0.27
N GLY A 71 17.38 5.11 0.38
CA GLY A 71 16.48 6.01 1.14
C GLY A 71 16.93 6.18 2.60
N ASN A 72 17.31 5.09 3.26
CA ASN A 72 17.84 5.13 4.63
C ASN A 72 19.16 5.90 4.73
N LYS A 73 20.02 5.82 3.71
CA LYS A 73 21.29 6.56 3.65
C LYS A 73 21.04 8.06 3.56
N TYR A 74 20.14 8.51 2.68
CA TYR A 74 19.76 9.92 2.60
C TYR A 74 19.03 10.40 3.86
N PHE A 75 18.20 9.54 4.48
CA PHE A 75 17.55 9.85 5.74
C PHE A 75 18.55 10.14 6.86
N LYS A 76 19.64 9.35 6.95
CA LYS A 76 20.73 9.58 7.93
C LYS A 76 21.55 10.83 7.66
N GLN A 77 21.50 11.36 6.44
CA GLN A 77 22.18 12.60 6.03
C GLN A 77 21.28 13.84 6.18
N ASP A 78 20.11 13.69 6.81
CA ASP A 78 19.06 14.72 6.90
C ASP A 78 18.55 15.24 5.54
N ASN A 79 18.89 14.55 4.45
CA ASN A 79 18.36 14.85 3.13
C ASN A 79 17.03 14.10 2.93
N TYR A 80 15.98 14.62 3.57
CA TYR A 80 14.67 13.97 3.59
C TYR A 80 13.97 14.01 2.22
N THR A 81 14.23 15.01 1.38
CA THR A 81 13.63 15.13 0.04
C THR A 81 14.05 13.97 -0.87
N GLU A 82 15.36 13.69 -0.93
CA GLU A 82 15.86 12.54 -1.69
C GLU A 82 15.44 11.21 -1.04
N ALA A 83 15.43 11.14 0.31
CA ALA A 83 14.95 9.95 1.00
C ALA A 83 13.50 9.59 0.60
N ILE A 84 12.60 10.58 0.57
CA ILE A 84 11.21 10.39 0.11
C ILE A 84 11.17 9.89 -1.33
N ARG A 85 12.00 10.43 -2.22
CA ARG A 85 12.08 10.00 -3.63
C ARG A 85 12.47 8.52 -3.74
N PHE A 86 13.52 8.10 -3.05
CA PHE A 86 13.97 6.70 -3.06
C PHE A 86 12.96 5.75 -2.42
N TYR A 87 12.32 6.15 -1.31
CA TYR A 87 11.24 5.37 -0.73
C TYR A 87 10.04 5.27 -1.68
N GLY A 88 9.67 6.36 -2.37
CA GLY A 88 8.63 6.35 -3.40
C GLY A 88 8.91 5.35 -4.51
N MET A 89 10.13 5.38 -5.06
CA MET A 89 10.56 4.39 -6.07
C MET A 89 10.49 2.95 -5.55
N ALA A 90 10.83 2.71 -4.28
CA ALA A 90 10.73 1.39 -3.66
C ALA A 90 9.28 0.93 -3.51
N VAL A 91 8.36 1.84 -3.15
CA VAL A 91 6.92 1.59 -3.06
C VAL A 91 6.36 1.22 -4.43
N ASP A 92 6.66 2.02 -5.47
CA ASP A 92 6.17 1.79 -6.83
C ASP A 92 6.68 0.46 -7.41
N LEU A 93 7.94 0.10 -7.13
CA LEU A 93 8.51 -1.16 -7.58
C LEU A 93 7.90 -2.38 -6.87
N SER A 94 7.57 -2.24 -5.59
CA SER A 94 6.91 -3.29 -4.82
C SER A 94 5.42 -3.42 -5.21
N TRP A 95 4.73 -2.32 -5.50
CA TRP A 95 3.32 -2.33 -5.92
C TRP A 95 3.13 -2.79 -7.38
N SER A 96 4.09 -2.54 -8.26
CA SER A 96 4.08 -2.99 -9.67
C SER A 96 4.40 -4.48 -9.86
N ARG A 97 4.20 -5.31 -8.82
CA ARG A 97 4.39 -6.75 -8.92
C ARG A 97 3.26 -7.39 -9.73
N PRO A 98 3.59 -8.35 -10.60
CA PRO A 98 2.55 -9.07 -11.34
C PRO A 98 1.62 -9.88 -10.44
N LEU A 99 0.36 -9.99 -10.86
CA LEU A 99 -0.69 -10.71 -10.11
C LEU A 99 -0.38 -12.22 -9.93
N TRP A 100 0.44 -12.81 -10.79
CA TRP A 100 0.82 -14.22 -10.74
C TRP A 100 2.02 -14.52 -9.83
N GLU A 101 2.64 -13.51 -9.22
CA GLU A 101 3.74 -13.73 -8.26
C GLU A 101 3.16 -14.26 -6.92
N PRO A 102 3.64 -15.39 -6.39
CA PRO A 102 3.11 -16.01 -5.17
C PRO A 102 3.26 -15.06 -4.01
N LEU A 103 2.29 -15.08 -3.09
CA LEU A 103 2.40 -14.35 -1.83
C LEU A 103 2.71 -12.86 -2.07
N ALA A 104 2.43 -12.32 -3.28
CA ALA A 104 2.73 -10.94 -3.63
C ALA A 104 2.19 -10.03 -2.54
N PHE A 105 0.95 -10.24 -2.10
CA PHE A 105 0.37 -9.49 -0.99
C PHE A 105 1.11 -9.65 0.35
N GLN A 106 1.61 -10.84 0.71
CA GLN A 106 2.35 -11.04 1.95
C GLN A 106 3.74 -10.38 1.89
N TYR A 107 4.51 -10.61 0.82
CA TYR A 107 5.82 -9.98 0.64
C TYR A 107 5.71 -8.46 0.51
N VAL A 108 4.74 -7.97 -0.26
CA VAL A 108 4.45 -6.54 -0.40
C VAL A 108 4.12 -5.94 0.97
N ARG A 109 3.31 -6.62 1.79
CA ARG A 109 3.00 -6.17 3.16
C ARG A 109 4.25 -6.10 4.05
N GLU A 110 5.10 -7.13 3.99
CA GLU A 110 6.33 -7.20 4.79
C GLU A 110 7.37 -6.14 4.38
N GLU A 111 7.49 -5.86 3.08
CA GLU A 111 8.42 -4.88 2.50
C GLU A 111 7.92 -3.43 2.58
N LEU A 112 6.65 -3.18 2.23
CA LEU A 112 6.10 -1.83 2.17
C LEU A 112 5.96 -1.19 3.53
N ALA A 113 5.55 -1.95 4.56
CA ALA A 113 5.33 -1.39 5.89
C ALA A 113 6.55 -0.62 6.43
N PRO A 114 7.79 -1.18 6.45
CA PRO A 114 8.96 -0.42 6.88
C PRO A 114 9.31 0.75 5.95
N ILE A 115 9.10 0.61 4.64
CA ILE A 115 9.38 1.69 3.67
C ILE A 115 8.46 2.89 3.91
N LEU A 116 7.15 2.66 4.00
CA LEU A 116 6.14 3.68 4.25
C LEU A 116 6.30 4.30 5.64
N SER A 117 6.68 3.51 6.66
CA SER A 117 6.98 4.02 8.00
C SER A 117 8.17 4.98 8.00
N ASN A 118 9.22 4.68 7.23
CA ASN A 118 10.38 5.56 7.09
C ASN A 118 10.07 6.79 6.23
N ARG A 119 9.26 6.64 5.16
CA ARG A 119 8.79 7.76 4.33
C ARG A 119 7.91 8.71 5.14
N SER A 120 7.00 8.19 5.96
CA SER A 120 6.20 8.97 6.92
C SER A 120 7.08 9.80 7.86
N ALA A 121 8.15 9.20 8.40
CA ALA A 121 9.10 9.92 9.25
C ALA A 121 9.83 11.05 8.50
N ALA A 122 10.19 10.82 7.24
CA ALA A 122 10.84 11.83 6.40
C ALA A 122 9.88 12.98 6.06
N HIS A 123 8.61 12.68 5.78
CA HIS A 123 7.56 13.69 5.62
C HIS A 123 7.36 14.54 6.88
N LEU A 124 7.36 13.93 8.08
CA LEU A 124 7.28 14.69 9.34
C LEU A 124 8.48 15.61 9.53
N ALA A 125 9.69 15.16 9.19
CA ALA A 125 10.89 15.99 9.29
C ALA A 125 10.82 17.23 8.38
N LEU A 126 10.13 17.13 7.23
CA LEU A 126 9.85 18.25 6.32
C LEU A 126 8.59 19.04 6.67
N LYS A 127 7.90 18.72 7.78
CA LYS A 127 6.59 19.30 8.17
C LYS A 127 5.45 19.02 7.18
N ASN A 128 5.60 18.01 6.33
CA ASN A 128 4.54 17.52 5.43
C ASN A 128 3.62 16.56 6.19
N ASN A 129 2.92 17.07 7.20
CA ASN A 129 2.23 16.26 8.20
C ASN A 129 1.06 15.44 7.62
N VAL A 130 0.41 15.94 6.56
CA VAL A 130 -0.69 15.23 5.88
C VAL A 130 -0.15 14.00 5.14
N ASP A 131 0.92 14.14 4.36
CA ASP A 131 1.54 13.03 3.64
C ASP A 131 2.07 11.97 4.63
N ALA A 132 2.66 12.43 5.74
CA ALA A 132 3.10 11.55 6.80
C ALA A 132 1.95 10.72 7.40
N LEU A 133 0.78 11.34 7.59
CA LEU A 133 -0.40 10.65 8.08
C LEU A 133 -0.90 9.62 7.06
N VAL A 134 -0.97 9.98 5.77
CA VAL A 134 -1.38 9.06 4.71
C VAL A 134 -0.50 7.80 4.71
N ASP A 135 0.81 7.98 4.76
CA ASP A 135 1.75 6.85 4.82
C ASP A 135 1.57 6.01 6.08
N ALA A 136 1.43 6.64 7.25
CA ALA A 136 1.25 5.93 8.51
C ALA A 136 -0.08 5.16 8.57
N GLU A 137 -1.16 5.73 8.03
CA GLU A 137 -2.43 5.03 7.91
C GLU A 137 -2.32 3.80 7.01
N MET A 138 -1.65 3.93 5.87
CA MET A 138 -1.38 2.79 4.99
C MET A 138 -0.60 1.70 5.72
N VAL A 139 0.42 2.07 6.52
CA VAL A 139 1.14 1.09 7.35
C VAL A 139 0.20 0.37 8.33
N THR A 140 -0.67 1.09 9.05
CA THR A 140 -1.59 0.45 10.01
C THR A 140 -2.64 -0.45 9.34
N ARG A 141 -2.98 -0.19 8.07
CA ARG A 141 -3.87 -1.03 7.26
C ARG A 141 -3.15 -2.27 6.72
N LEU A 142 -1.88 -2.12 6.34
CA LEU A 142 -1.04 -3.22 5.86
C LEU A 142 -0.64 -4.16 7.00
N LYS A 143 -0.11 -3.62 8.09
CA LYS A 143 0.35 -4.37 9.26
C LYS A 143 -0.26 -3.81 10.53
N ARG A 144 -1.45 -4.28 10.86
CA ARG A 144 -2.18 -3.83 12.04
C ARG A 144 -1.46 -4.20 13.34
N GLU A 145 -0.82 -5.35 13.36
CA GLU A 145 -0.08 -5.90 14.50
C GLU A 145 1.24 -5.17 14.79
N TRP A 146 1.69 -4.29 13.89
CA TRP A 146 2.99 -3.64 14.01
C TRP A 146 2.89 -2.31 14.76
N SER A 147 3.27 -2.33 16.05
CA SER A 147 3.20 -1.19 16.97
C SER A 147 3.87 0.09 16.44
N LYS A 148 4.98 -0.04 15.71
CA LYS A 148 5.68 1.09 15.08
C LYS A 148 4.83 1.84 14.05
N GLY A 149 3.92 1.17 13.36
CA GLY A 149 2.99 1.82 12.44
C GLY A 149 2.03 2.76 13.17
N TRP A 150 1.50 2.31 14.30
CA TRP A 150 0.65 3.11 15.18
C TRP A 150 1.40 4.29 15.79
N PHE A 151 2.66 4.10 16.17
CA PHE A 151 3.53 5.18 16.63
C PHE A 151 3.69 6.28 15.56
N ARG A 152 3.99 5.91 14.31
CA ARG A 152 4.07 6.90 13.21
C ARG A 152 2.75 7.65 13.01
N LYS A 153 1.61 6.93 13.08
CA LYS A 153 0.28 7.52 12.93
C LYS A 153 0.02 8.55 14.04
N GLY A 154 0.29 8.19 15.30
CA GLY A 154 0.14 9.12 16.41
C GLY A 154 1.04 10.35 16.28
N LYS A 155 2.31 10.20 15.87
CA LYS A 155 3.19 11.36 15.65
C LYS A 155 2.67 12.29 14.55
N ALA A 156 2.14 11.74 13.47
CA ALA A 156 1.58 12.53 12.38
C ALA A 156 0.29 13.26 12.80
N LEU A 157 -0.59 12.60 13.56
CA LEU A 157 -1.80 13.22 14.11
C LEU A 157 -1.47 14.33 15.12
N ALA A 158 -0.50 14.09 16.00
CA ALA A 158 0.00 15.09 16.94
C ALA A 158 0.54 16.33 16.20
N ALA A 159 1.32 16.14 15.14
CA ALA A 159 1.83 17.23 14.30
C ALA A 159 0.73 18.00 13.54
N LEU A 160 -0.47 17.41 13.40
CA LEU A 160 -1.67 18.05 12.85
C LEU A 160 -2.57 18.68 13.93
N ASN A 161 -2.10 18.75 15.18
CA ASN A 161 -2.88 19.21 16.35
C ASN A 161 -4.15 18.38 16.61
N ARG A 162 -4.16 17.11 16.21
CA ARG A 162 -5.25 16.16 16.47
C ARG A 162 -4.86 15.26 17.64
N ALA A 163 -4.78 15.87 18.83
CA ALA A 163 -4.25 15.22 20.03
C ALA A 163 -5.06 13.99 20.45
N ASP A 164 -6.39 14.07 20.42
CA ASP A 164 -7.27 12.95 20.82
C ASP A 164 -7.09 11.75 19.87
N ASP A 165 -7.08 11.99 18.56
CA ASP A 165 -6.83 10.93 17.57
C ASP A 165 -5.41 10.34 17.71
N ALA A 166 -4.42 11.15 18.09
CA ALA A 166 -3.06 10.70 18.34
C ALA A 166 -2.99 9.78 19.56
N ALA A 167 -3.67 10.13 20.66
CA ALA A 167 -3.79 9.30 21.85
C ALA A 167 -4.45 7.95 21.52
N ASP A 168 -5.55 7.95 20.76
CA ASP A 168 -6.22 6.73 20.31
C ASP A 168 -5.29 5.82 19.47
N ALA A 169 -4.47 6.43 18.59
CA ALA A 169 -3.49 5.69 17.81
C ALA A 169 -2.42 5.06 18.70
N TYR A 170 -1.87 5.79 19.69
CA TYR A 170 -0.87 5.25 20.61
C TYR A 170 -1.45 4.15 21.51
N GLN A 171 -2.65 4.34 22.05
CA GLN A 171 -3.35 3.31 22.82
C GLN A 171 -3.59 2.06 21.98
N THR A 172 -3.98 2.21 20.71
CA THR A 172 -4.14 1.07 19.79
C THR A 172 -2.81 0.34 19.57
N GLY A 173 -1.70 1.07 19.41
CA GLY A 173 -0.37 0.50 19.33
C GLY A 173 0.02 -0.29 20.58
N LEU A 174 -0.28 0.24 21.78
CA LEU A 174 -0.01 -0.40 23.06
C LEU A 174 -0.79 -1.70 23.27
N ARG A 175 -1.97 -1.86 22.63
CA ARG A 175 -2.70 -3.15 22.64
C ARG A 175 -1.93 -4.27 21.93
N PHE A 176 -1.07 -3.94 20.98
CA PHE A 176 -0.21 -4.90 20.29
C PHE A 176 1.16 -5.05 20.95
N ASP A 177 1.64 -4.00 21.60
CA ASP A 177 2.97 -3.93 22.22
C ASP A 177 2.91 -3.14 23.54
N HIS A 178 2.47 -3.82 24.60
CA HIS A 178 2.19 -3.24 25.93
C HIS A 178 3.46 -2.73 26.63
N GLU A 179 4.63 -3.22 26.24
CA GLU A 179 5.92 -2.87 26.84
C GLU A 179 6.64 -1.75 26.06
N SER A 180 6.02 -1.22 24.99
CA SER A 180 6.61 -0.18 24.17
C SER A 180 6.76 1.15 24.93
N GLU A 181 7.97 1.41 25.44
CA GLU A 181 8.30 2.65 26.13
C GLU A 181 8.16 3.89 25.23
N GLU A 182 8.40 3.77 23.92
CA GLU A 182 8.20 4.86 22.96
C GLU A 182 6.72 5.28 22.88
N LEU A 183 5.80 4.32 22.84
CA LEU A 183 4.36 4.59 22.77
C LEU A 183 3.83 5.15 24.09
N LYS A 184 4.26 4.61 25.23
CA LYS A 184 3.86 5.13 26.56
C LYS A 184 4.28 6.58 26.72
N LYS A 185 5.54 6.91 26.43
CA LYS A 185 6.05 8.28 26.51
C LYS A 185 5.28 9.23 25.60
N ALA A 186 5.05 8.82 24.35
CA ALA A 186 4.32 9.66 23.40
C ALA A 186 2.85 9.87 23.82
N LEU A 187 2.21 8.89 24.47
CA LEU A 187 0.88 9.03 25.04
C LEU A 187 0.89 10.01 26.23
N ASP A 188 1.83 9.85 27.16
CA ASP A 188 1.98 10.73 28.31
C ASP A 188 2.21 12.19 27.89
N GLU A 189 3.03 12.43 26.86
CA GLU A 189 3.28 13.76 26.29
C GLU A 189 1.98 14.41 25.77
N ILE A 190 1.14 13.64 25.07
CA ILE A 190 -0.15 14.13 24.57
C ILE A 190 -1.12 14.43 25.72
N GLU A 191 -1.21 13.55 26.71
CA GLU A 191 -2.08 13.77 27.86
C GLU A 191 -1.65 14.96 28.72
N GLN A 192 -0.35 15.24 28.81
CA GLN A 192 0.17 16.45 29.47
C GLN A 192 -0.19 17.70 28.66
N SER A 193 -0.05 17.66 27.33
CA SER A 193 -0.42 18.76 26.45
C SER A 193 -1.92 19.08 26.48
N ASN A 194 -2.78 18.07 26.64
CA ASN A 194 -4.24 18.26 26.73
C ASN A 194 -4.72 18.79 28.08
N ARG A 195 -3.88 18.72 29.12
CA ARG A 195 -4.19 19.21 30.48
C ARG A 195 -3.84 20.68 30.70
N GLN A 196 -3.08 21.28 29.79
CA GLN A 196 -2.69 22.71 29.82
C GLN A 196 -3.69 23.55 29.02
#